data_AF-A0AAX0S3P3-F1
#
_entry.id   AF-A0AAX0S3P3-F1
#
_cell.length_a   1.000
_cell.length_b   1.000
_cell.length_c   1.000
_cell.angle_alpha   90.00
_cell.angle_beta   90.00
_cell.angle_gamma   90.00
#
_symmetry.space_group_name_H-M   'P 1'
#
loop_
_entity.id
_entity.type
_entity.pdbx_description
1 polymer ?
#
loop_
_entity_poly.entity_id
_entity_poly.type
_entity_poly.pdbx_seq_one_letter_code
_entity_poly.pdbx_strand_id
1 'polypeptide(L)' 'MEPNNPGNKELPDFKDLNDRIIAQPSQSPRLVIKTNLDTKNVTDKNPYTDRISSEGFNEYFEES' A
#
# COMPACT_ATOMS: atom_id res chain seq x y z
N MET A 1 -1.43 8.19 -31.42
CA MET A 1 -0.04 8.70 -31.44
C MET A 1 0.79 7.76 -30.59
N GLU A 2 1.94 7.32 -31.08
CA GLU A 2 2.85 6.52 -30.27
C GLU A 2 3.46 7.38 -29.15
N PRO A 3 3.62 6.86 -27.92
CA PRO A 3 4.23 7.60 -26.84
C PRO A 3 5.73 7.80 -27.11
N ASN A 4 6.16 9.06 -27.22
CA ASN A 4 7.59 9.41 -27.21
C ASN A 4 8.15 9.09 -25.82
N ASN A 5 8.85 7.95 -25.70
CA ASN A 5 9.62 7.59 -24.51
C ASN A 5 11.09 7.96 -24.75
N PRO A 6 11.57 9.16 -24.35
CA PRO A 6 12.98 9.54 -24.46
C PRO A 6 13.91 8.80 -23.46
N GLY A 7 13.37 7.85 -22.68
CA GLY A 7 14.10 7.05 -21.68
C GLY A 7 14.64 5.71 -22.20
N ASN A 8 15.19 4.89 -21.31
CA ASN A 8 15.69 3.54 -21.65
C ASN A 8 14.55 2.65 -22.17
N LYS A 9 14.70 2.13 -23.39
CA LYS A 9 13.70 1.26 -24.07
C LYS A 9 13.49 -0.09 -23.38
N GLU A 10 14.41 -0.49 -22.52
CA GLU A 10 14.38 -1.76 -21.79
C GLU A 10 13.68 -1.66 -20.43
N LEU A 11 13.36 -0.45 -19.96
CA LEU A 11 12.63 -0.25 -18.72
C LEU A 11 11.12 -0.29 -18.98
N PRO A 12 10.32 -0.87 -18.06
CA PRO A 12 8.87 -0.81 -18.13
C PRO A 12 8.37 0.63 -18.16
N ASP A 13 7.23 0.88 -18.79
CA ASP A 13 6.62 2.21 -18.79
C ASP A 13 5.84 2.52 -17.49
N PHE A 14 5.76 1.52 -16.60
CA PHE A 14 5.11 1.57 -15.28
C PHE A 14 3.64 2.02 -15.32
N LYS A 15 2.97 1.83 -16.46
CA LYS A 15 1.56 2.17 -16.61
C LYS A 15 0.67 1.15 -15.91
N ASP A 16 1.02 -0.12 -15.97
CA ASP A 16 0.25 -1.20 -15.37
C ASP A 16 0.87 -1.64 -14.04
N LEU A 17 0.04 -2.17 -13.15
CA LEU A 17 0.49 -2.64 -11.83
C LEU A 17 1.53 -3.77 -11.96
N ASN A 18 1.38 -4.61 -12.99
CA ASN A 18 2.26 -5.75 -13.28
C ASN A 18 3.66 -5.33 -13.73
N ASP A 19 3.85 -4.06 -14.12
CA ASP A 19 5.16 -3.50 -14.44
C ASP A 19 5.99 -3.21 -13.19
N ARG A 20 5.38 -3.31 -11.99
CA ARG A 20 6.00 -3.02 -10.71
C ARG A 20 6.34 -4.30 -9.97
N ILE A 21 7.49 -4.31 -9.32
CA ILE A 21 7.85 -5.36 -8.35
C ILE A 21 7.15 -5.02 -7.03
N ILE A 22 6.16 -5.84 -6.64
CA ILE A 22 5.51 -5.74 -5.32
C ILE A 22 6.21 -6.72 -4.38
N ALA A 23 7.02 -6.19 -3.46
CA ALA A 23 7.67 -7.01 -2.45
C ALA A 23 6.67 -7.46 -1.38
N GLN A 24 6.73 -8.74 -1.01
CA GLN A 24 5.97 -9.26 0.11
C GLN A 24 6.55 -8.76 1.44
N PRO A 25 5.72 -8.60 2.48
CA PRO A 25 6.22 -8.20 3.79
C PRO A 25 7.22 -9.23 4.35
N SER A 26 8.24 -8.74 5.05
CA SER A 26 9.24 -9.58 5.69
C SER A 26 8.60 -10.45 6.78
N GLN A 27 9.03 -11.71 6.87
CA GLN A 27 8.66 -12.63 7.95
C GLN A 27 9.48 -12.42 9.24
N SER A 28 10.40 -11.47 9.23
CA SER A 28 11.22 -11.14 10.40
C SER A 28 10.40 -10.39 11.47
N PRO A 29 10.77 -10.52 12.76
CA PRO A 29 10.15 -9.74 13.83
C PRO A 29 10.26 -8.24 13.58
N ARG A 30 9.21 -7.51 13.95
CA ARG A 30 9.12 -6.04 13.82
C ARG A 30 8.69 -5.42 15.16
N LEU A 31 9.31 -4.30 15.51
CA LEU A 31 8.98 -3.54 16.72
C LEU A 31 7.91 -2.50 16.37
N VAL A 32 6.76 -2.57 17.05
CA VAL A 32 5.66 -1.61 16.90
C VAL A 32 5.55 -0.80 18.19
N ILE A 33 5.76 0.52 18.12
CA ILE A 33 5.69 1.43 19.28
C ILE A 33 4.46 2.31 19.09
N LYS A 34 3.53 2.25 20.05
CA LYS A 34 2.29 3.05 20.08
C LYS A 34 2.26 3.95 21.30
N THR A 35 1.62 5.10 21.17
CA THR A 35 1.39 6.08 22.23
C THR A 35 -0.06 6.05 22.69
N ASN A 36 -0.35 6.72 23.82
CA ASN A 36 -1.72 6.93 24.29
C ASN A 36 -2.53 7.92 23.43
N LEU A 37 -1.89 8.65 22.52
CA LEU A 37 -2.53 9.58 21.60
C LEU A 37 -2.92 8.91 20.27
N ASP A 38 -2.33 7.76 19.97
CA ASP A 38 -2.64 7.02 18.75
C ASP A 38 -4.06 6.45 18.81
N THR A 39 -4.72 6.42 17.66
CA THR A 39 -6.05 5.84 17.55
C THR A 39 -5.99 4.34 17.79
N LYS A 40 -7.00 3.81 18.48
CA LYS A 40 -7.07 2.38 18.79
C LYS A 40 -7.30 1.55 17.54
N ASN A 41 -8.14 2.06 16.63
CA ASN A 41 -8.50 1.39 15.40
C ASN A 41 -8.12 2.26 14.20
N VAL A 42 -7.73 1.60 13.11
CA VAL A 42 -7.43 2.25 11.82
C VAL A 42 -8.66 2.86 11.16
N THR A 43 -9.86 2.51 11.64
CA THR A 43 -11.11 3.11 11.24
C THR A 43 -11.38 4.44 11.92
N ASP A 44 -10.74 4.69 13.07
CA ASP A 44 -10.96 5.91 13.82
C ASP A 44 -10.13 7.04 13.20
N LYS A 45 -10.80 8.06 12.68
CA LYS A 45 -10.20 9.26 12.04
C LYS A 45 -9.49 9.03 10.70
N ASN A 46 -9.64 7.87 10.08
CA ASN A 46 -9.10 7.64 8.75
C ASN A 46 -10.08 8.15 7.68
N PRO A 47 -9.70 9.14 6.85
CA PRO A 47 -10.61 9.76 5.88
C PRO A 47 -11.03 8.84 4.73
N TYR A 48 -10.46 7.63 4.64
CA TYR A 48 -10.73 6.64 3.61
C TYR A 48 -11.69 5.54 4.04
N THR A 49 -12.09 5.48 5.32
CA THR A 49 -12.97 4.42 5.85
C THR A 49 -14.32 4.39 5.17
N ASP A 50 -14.89 5.56 4.95
CA ASP A 50 -16.23 5.69 4.36
C ASP A 50 -16.21 5.47 2.84
N ARG A 51 -15.01 5.44 2.24
CA ARG A 51 -14.79 5.26 0.80
C ARG A 51 -14.50 3.82 0.43
N ILE A 52 -14.13 2.99 1.41
CA ILE A 52 -13.69 1.61 1.20
C ILE A 52 -14.46 0.71 2.18
N SER A 53 -15.61 0.19 1.74
CA SER A 53 -16.31 -0.89 2.43
C SER A 53 -15.89 -2.23 1.82
N SER A 54 -14.64 -2.64 2.07
CA SER A 54 -14.17 -3.96 1.64
C SER A 54 -13.53 -4.71 2.80
N GLU A 55 -13.79 -6.01 2.84
CA GLU A 55 -13.23 -6.94 3.82
C GLU A 55 -11.69 -6.85 3.87
N GLY A 56 -11.06 -6.64 2.71
CA GLY A 56 -9.60 -6.48 2.59
C GLY A 56 -9.03 -5.19 3.15
N PHE A 57 -9.85 -4.16 3.44
CA PHE A 57 -9.33 -2.93 4.06
C PHE A 57 -8.86 -3.22 5.49
N ASN A 58 -9.70 -3.86 6.29
CA ASN A 58 -9.32 -4.20 7.67
C ASN A 58 -8.15 -5.20 7.65
N GLU A 59 -8.23 -6.26 6.83
CA GLU A 59 -7.19 -7.29 6.71
C GLU A 59 -5.80 -6.71 6.37
N TYR A 60 -5.73 -5.68 5.53
CA TYR A 60 -4.47 -5.02 5.20
C TYR A 60 -3.81 -4.33 6.40
N PHE A 61 -4.63 -3.79 7.30
CA PHE A 61 -4.17 -3.04 8.47
C PHE A 61 -4.11 -3.88 9.75
N GLU A 62 -4.65 -5.10 9.73
CA GLU A 62 -4.47 -6.06 10.81
C GLU A 62 -2.98 -6.39 10.94
N GLU A 63 -2.49 -6.39 12.18
CA GLU A 63 -1.12 -6.79 12.46
C GLU A 63 -0.99 -8.31 12.25
N SER A 64 -0.39 -8.67 11.11
CA SER A 64 0.07 -10.03 10.80
C SER A 64 1.15 -10.51 11.76
#